data_AF-A0AAU9W5Y5-F1
#
_entry.id   AF-A0AAU9W5Y5-F1
#
_cell.length_a   1.000
_cell.length_b   1.000
_cell.length_c   1.000
_cell.angle_alpha   90.00
_cell.angle_beta   90.00
_cell.angle_gamma   90.00
#
_symmetry.space_group_name_H-M   'P 1'
#
loop_
_entity.id
_entity.type
_entity.pdbx_description
1 polymer ?
#
loop_
_entity_poly.entity_id
_entity_poly.type
_entity_poly.pdbx_seq_one_letter_code
_entity_poly.pdbx_strand_id
1 'polypeptide(L)'
;ISIRKVAHVIGLLVSSLPAVQYGPLHYRSLEIDKNIALQQNNGNCKVIMTLSSESVSDLGRWVTSLPIAWKNITMGNPTIEMATDASTLGWGAVCNGKSAQGMWPPLEKQKHIN
;
A
#
# COMPACT_ATOMS: atom_id res chain seq x y z
N ILE A 1 8.62 -17.55 -15.60
CA ILE A 1 8.49 -16.22 -16.29
C ILE A 1 9.78 -15.42 -16.09
N SER A 2 10.24 -14.56 -17.01
CA SER A 2 11.47 -13.78 -16.75
C SER A 2 11.23 -12.68 -15.71
N ILE A 3 12.24 -12.40 -14.88
CA ILE A 3 12.18 -11.33 -13.87
C ILE A 3 11.84 -9.99 -14.52
N ARG A 4 12.45 -9.69 -15.68
CA ARG A 4 12.14 -8.49 -16.47
C ARG A 4 10.66 -8.39 -16.85
N LYS A 5 10.02 -9.51 -17.22
CA LYS A 5 8.60 -9.51 -17.60
C LYS A 5 7.72 -9.22 -16.38
N VAL A 6 8.05 -9.78 -15.22
CA VAL A 6 7.35 -9.48 -13.96
C VAL A 6 7.52 -8.00 -13.59
N ALA A 7 8.73 -7.46 -13.67
CA ALA A 7 9.00 -6.03 -13.43
C ALA A 7 8.19 -5.11 -14.37
N HIS A 8 8.08 -5.48 -15.65
CA HIS A 8 7.27 -4.74 -16.61
C HIS A 8 5.78 -4.75 -16.24
N VAL A 9 5.23 -5.90 -15.86
CA VAL A 9 3.84 -6.01 -15.38
C VAL A 9 3.63 -5.12 -14.15
N ILE A 10 4.53 -5.18 -13.16
CA ILE A 10 4.44 -4.32 -11.97
C ILE A 10 4.45 -2.84 -12.37
N GLY A 11 5.30 -2.44 -13.31
CA GLY A 11 5.31 -1.07 -13.84
C GLY A 11 3.96 -0.65 -14.43
N LEU A 12 3.31 -1.53 -15.20
CA LEU A 12 1.96 -1.29 -15.73
C LEU A 12 0.94 -1.14 -14.59
N LEU A 13 0.94 -2.06 -13.61
CA LEU A 13 0.04 -2.02 -12.46
C LEU A 13 0.22 -0.72 -11.67
N VAL A 14 1.46 -0.34 -11.35
CA VAL A 14 1.78 0.86 -10.58
C VAL A 14 1.37 2.13 -11.35
N SER A 15 1.57 2.16 -12.66
CA SER A 15 1.15 3.30 -13.50
C SER A 15 -0.38 3.49 -13.52
N SER A 16 -1.15 2.42 -13.27
CA SER A 16 -2.62 2.45 -13.24
C SER A 16 -3.23 2.85 -11.90
N LEU A 17 -2.44 2.92 -10.81
CA LEU A 17 -2.93 3.24 -9.45
C LEU A 17 -3.65 4.59 -9.31
N PRO A 18 -3.37 5.64 -10.12
CA PRO A 18 -4.18 6.85 -10.14
C PRO A 18 -5.62 6.63 -10.63
N ALA A 19 -5.91 5.53 -11.33
CA ALA A 19 -7.23 5.17 -11.85
C ALA A 19 -7.88 3.97 -11.14
N VAL A 20 -7.13 3.20 -10.35
CA VAL A 20 -7.60 1.98 -9.69
C VAL A 20 -7.52 2.14 -8.17
N GLN A 21 -8.65 2.44 -7.51
CA GLN A 21 -8.71 2.77 -6.08
C GLN A 21 -8.08 1.71 -5.18
N TYR A 22 -8.35 0.43 -5.45
CA TYR A 22 -7.86 -0.69 -4.64
C TYR A 22 -6.61 -1.37 -5.21
N GLY A 23 -6.07 -0.86 -6.33
CA GLY A 23 -4.87 -1.40 -6.96
C GLY A 23 -3.65 -1.48 -6.02
N PRO A 24 -3.41 -0.50 -5.11
CA PRO A 24 -2.24 -0.56 -4.23
C PRO A 24 -2.23 -1.75 -3.27
N LEU A 25 -3.37 -2.41 -3.06
CA LEU A 25 -3.51 -3.55 -2.15
C LEU A 25 -2.99 -4.88 -2.73
N HIS A 26 -2.76 -4.96 -4.05
CA HIS A 26 -2.64 -6.25 -4.76
C HIS A 26 -1.43 -6.32 -5.70
N TYR A 27 -0.27 -5.78 -5.33
CA TYR A 27 0.97 -5.94 -6.12
C TYR A 27 2.22 -6.22 -5.28
N ARG A 28 2.08 -6.23 -3.95
CA ARG A 28 3.22 -6.36 -3.03
C ARG A 28 3.88 -7.72 -3.12
N SER A 29 3.09 -8.78 -3.31
CA SER A 29 3.61 -10.15 -3.45
C SER A 29 4.50 -10.26 -4.70
N LEU A 30 4.08 -9.64 -5.81
CA LEU A 30 4.84 -9.59 -7.05
C LEU A 30 6.18 -8.87 -6.88
N GLU A 31 6.19 -7.75 -6.15
CA GLU A 31 7.41 -7.03 -5.81
C GLU A 31 8.36 -7.87 -4.95
N ILE A 32 7.84 -8.56 -3.94
CA ILE A 32 8.61 -9.45 -3.07
C ILE A 32 9.26 -10.56 -3.89
N ASP A 33 8.47 -11.30 -4.69
CA ASP A 33 8.99 -12.40 -5.51
C ASP A 33 10.05 -11.90 -6.49
N LYS A 34 9.81 -10.75 -7.15
CA LYS A 34 10.78 -10.14 -8.07
C LYS A 34 12.09 -9.80 -7.34
N ASN A 35 12.01 -9.20 -6.15
CA ASN A 35 13.18 -8.75 -5.41
C ASN A 35 14.01 -9.93 -4.89
N ILE A 36 13.35 -10.98 -4.38
CA ILE A 36 14.02 -12.23 -3.99
C ILE A 36 14.73 -12.85 -5.20
N ALA A 37 14.04 -12.97 -6.33
CA ALA A 37 14.62 -13.53 -7.54
C ALA A 37 15.81 -12.71 -8.07
N LEU A 38 15.73 -11.37 -8.02
CA LEU A 38 16.85 -10.49 -8.38
C LEU A 38 18.05 -10.70 -7.46
N GLN A 39 17.82 -10.77 -6.15
CA GLN A 39 18.87 -10.97 -5.16
C GLN A 39 19.59 -12.30 -5.38
N GLN A 40 18.85 -13.38 -5.61
CA GLN A 40 19.41 -14.71 -5.87
C GLN A 40 20.21 -14.80 -7.18
N ASN A 41 19.90 -13.92 -8.14
CA ASN A 41 20.52 -13.92 -9.47
C ASN A 41 21.50 -12.75 -9.69
N ASN A 42 22.02 -12.16 -8.61
CA ASN A 42 22.98 -11.04 -8.66
C ASN A 42 22.52 -9.90 -9.58
N GLY A 43 21.22 -9.57 -9.55
CA GLY A 43 20.61 -8.52 -10.36
C GLY A 43 20.34 -8.88 -11.83
N ASN A 44 20.62 -10.12 -12.27
CA ASN A 44 20.34 -10.53 -13.65
C ASN A 44 18.84 -10.69 -13.92
N CYS A 45 18.20 -9.64 -14.44
CA CYS A 45 16.78 -9.62 -14.75
C CYS A 45 16.35 -10.48 -15.95
N LYS A 46 17.28 -11.06 -16.71
CA LYS A 46 16.96 -11.91 -17.86
C LYS A 46 16.62 -13.36 -17.47
N VAL A 47 16.94 -13.75 -16.23
CA VAL A 47 16.70 -15.10 -15.71
C VAL A 47 15.20 -15.33 -15.46
N ILE A 48 14.82 -16.61 -15.46
CA ILE A 48 13.47 -17.08 -15.15
C ILE A 48 13.28 -17.15 -13.63
N MET A 49 12.11 -16.72 -13.17
CA MET A 49 11.61 -16.86 -11.80
C MET A 49 10.25 -17.57 -11.77
N THR A 50 9.90 -18.01 -10.56
CA THR A 50 8.59 -18.58 -10.21
C THR A 50 7.80 -17.53 -9.41
N LEU A 51 6.48 -17.53 -9.58
CA LEU A 51 5.58 -16.71 -8.78
C LEU A 51 5.02 -17.54 -7.63
N SER A 52 4.93 -16.94 -6.45
CA SER A 52 4.20 -17.48 -5.31
C SER A 52 2.70 -17.58 -5.59
N SER A 53 1.98 -18.38 -4.80
CA SER A 53 0.52 -18.44 -4.82
C SER A 53 -0.12 -17.07 -4.60
N GLU A 54 0.48 -16.26 -3.75
CA GLU A 54 0.08 -14.92 -3.37
C GLU A 54 0.21 -13.97 -4.57
N SER A 55 1.34 -14.01 -5.29
CA SER A 55 1.52 -13.25 -6.53
C SER A 55 0.53 -13.64 -7.62
N VAL A 56 0.21 -14.92 -7.76
CA VAL A 56 -0.79 -15.40 -8.71
C VAL A 56 -2.19 -14.91 -8.30
N SER A 57 -2.51 -14.96 -7.01
CA SER A 57 -3.76 -14.44 -6.46
C SER A 57 -3.91 -12.94 -6.69
N ASP A 58 -2.85 -12.16 -6.44
CA ASP A 58 -2.79 -10.73 -6.70
C ASP A 58 -3.07 -10.42 -8.18
N LEU A 59 -2.41 -11.12 -9.12
CA LEU A 59 -2.68 -10.97 -10.56
C LEU A 59 -4.13 -11.33 -10.91
N GLY A 60 -4.67 -12.39 -10.28
CA GLY A 60 -6.08 -12.77 -10.43
C GLY A 60 -7.03 -11.65 -10.02
N ARG A 61 -6.76 -10.99 -8.89
CA ARG A 61 -7.54 -9.83 -8.42
C ARG A 61 -7.47 -8.65 -9.38
N TRP A 62 -6.33 -8.40 -10.00
CA TRP A 62 -6.22 -7.38 -11.03
C TRP A 62 -7.09 -7.70 -12.24
N VAL A 63 -6.99 -8.93 -12.77
CA VAL A 63 -7.78 -9.33 -13.95
C VAL A 63 -9.29 -9.22 -13.70
N THR A 64 -9.76 -9.59 -12.50
CA THR A 64 -11.20 -9.54 -12.18
C THR A 64 -11.70 -8.13 -11.85
N SER A 65 -10.85 -7.27 -11.28
CA SER A 65 -11.27 -5.91 -10.86
C SER A 65 -11.10 -4.85 -11.94
N LEU A 66 -10.16 -4.99 -12.87
CA LEU A 66 -9.86 -3.98 -13.90
C LEU A 66 -11.08 -3.51 -14.72
N PRO A 67 -12.00 -4.39 -15.18
CA PRO A 67 -13.15 -3.95 -15.97
C PRO A 67 -14.12 -3.02 -15.23
N ILE A 68 -14.12 -3.10 -13.89
CA ILE A 68 -14.98 -2.30 -13.01
C ILE A 68 -14.17 -1.35 -12.13
N ALA A 69 -12.87 -1.20 -12.42
CA ALA A 69 -11.98 -0.38 -11.62
C ALA A 69 -12.32 1.10 -11.79
N TRP A 70 -12.26 1.82 -10.69
CA TRP A 70 -12.51 3.25 -10.65
C TRP A 70 -11.64 3.88 -9.57
N LYS A 71 -11.41 5.19 -9.69
CA LYS A 71 -10.87 6.04 -8.64
C LYS A 71 -11.32 7.47 -8.90
N ASN A 72 -11.77 8.16 -7.87
CA ASN A 72 -12.07 9.59 -7.98
C ASN A 72 -10.76 10.35 -8.22
N ILE A 73 -10.64 10.99 -9.40
CA ILE A 73 -9.47 11.80 -9.78
C ILE A 73 -9.38 13.04 -8.88
N THR A 74 -10.54 13.58 -8.48
CA THR A 74 -10.66 14.69 -7.54
C THR A 74 -11.49 14.25 -6.35
N MET A 75 -10.90 14.27 -5.16
CA MET A 75 -11.68 14.45 -3.95
C MET A 75 -11.94 15.95 -3.86
N GLY A 76 -13.21 16.36 -3.82
CA GLY A 76 -13.56 17.77 -3.65
C GLY A 76 -12.99 18.35 -2.36
N ASN A 77 -13.25 19.62 -2.09
CA ASN A 77 -12.80 20.23 -0.84
C ASN A 77 -13.38 19.45 0.35
N PRO A 78 -12.55 19.12 1.37
CA PRO A 78 -13.04 18.44 2.55
C PRO A 78 -14.09 19.33 3.24
N THR A 79 -15.23 18.75 3.58
CA THR A 79 -16.27 19.45 4.37
C THR A 79 -15.82 19.66 5.81
N ILE A 80 -14.89 18.83 6.29
CA ILE A 80 -14.34 18.84 7.65
C ILE A 80 -12.84 18.58 7.56
N GLU A 81 -12.06 19.45 8.19
CA GLU A 81 -10.64 19.25 8.41
C GLU A 81 -10.40 18.95 9.90
N MET A 82 -9.67 17.86 10.15
CA MET A 82 -9.27 17.46 11.49
C MET A 82 -7.76 17.21 11.51
N ALA A 83 -7.10 17.77 12.51
CA ALA A 83 -5.70 17.50 12.80
C ALA A 83 -5.63 16.65 14.07
N THR A 84 -4.77 15.64 14.06
CA THR A 84 -4.53 14.77 15.21
C THR A 84 -3.04 14.59 15.40
N ASP A 85 -2.59 14.55 16.64
CA ASP A 85 -1.23 14.22 17.00
C ASP A 85 -1.20 13.16 18.11
N ALA A 86 -0.08 12.46 18.18
CA ALA A 86 0.19 11.47 19.21
C ALA A 86 1.66 11.58 19.61
N SER A 87 1.92 11.41 20.90
CA SER A 87 3.24 11.38 21.51
C SER A 87 3.30 10.27 22.55
N THR A 88 4.47 10.05 23.15
CA THR A 88 4.65 9.11 24.26
C THR A 88 3.90 9.47 25.54
N LEU A 89 3.37 10.69 25.64
CA LEU A 89 2.62 11.14 26.81
C LEU A 89 1.11 10.98 26.62
N GLY A 90 0.63 11.22 25.41
CA GLY A 90 -0.79 11.26 25.11
C GLY A 90 -1.07 11.62 23.66
N TRP A 91 -2.33 11.92 23.38
CA TRP A 91 -2.84 12.27 22.06
C TRP A 91 -3.65 13.55 22.11
N GLY A 92 -3.72 14.23 20.97
CA GLY A 92 -4.51 15.42 20.75
C GLY A 92 -5.25 15.36 19.42
N ALA A 93 -6.36 16.08 19.35
CA ALA A 93 -7.14 16.27 18.14
C ALA A 93 -7.77 17.66 18.14
N VAL A 94 -7.78 18.32 16.99
CA VAL A 94 -8.50 19.58 16.75
C VAL A 94 -9.36 19.41 15.51
N CYS A 95 -10.63 19.80 15.62
CA CYS A 95 -11.59 19.81 14.52
C CYS A 95 -12.52 21.01 14.67
N ASN A 96 -12.57 21.87 13.65
CA ASN A 96 -13.44 23.07 13.62
C ASN A 96 -13.37 23.92 14.90
N GLY A 97 -12.15 24.18 15.41
CA GLY A 97 -11.93 24.97 16.62
C GLY A 97 -12.26 24.26 17.94
N LYS A 98 -12.71 23.00 17.91
CA LYS A 98 -12.87 22.16 19.10
C LYS A 98 -11.66 21.25 19.27
N SER A 99 -11.16 21.15 20.49
CA SER A 99 -10.05 20.28 20.85
C SER A 99 -10.49 19.11 21.73
N ALA A 100 -9.90 17.95 21.51
CA ALA A 100 -9.91 16.81 22.42
C ALA A 100 -8.46 16.41 22.69
N GLN A 101 -8.15 16.02 23.92
CA GLN A 101 -6.83 15.52 24.29
C GLN A 101 -6.94 14.52 25.42
N GLY A 102 -5.97 13.61 25.51
CA GLY A 102 -5.93 12.59 26.56
C GLY A 102 -4.53 12.06 26.78
N MET A 103 -4.23 11.72 28.03
CA MET A 103 -3.02 10.99 28.38
C MET A 103 -3.22 9.50 28.11
N TRP A 104 -2.15 8.80 27.71
CA TRP A 104 -2.23 7.35 27.57
C TRP A 104 -2.42 6.68 28.94
N PRO A 105 -3.38 5.74 29.07
CA PRO A 105 -3.40 4.84 30.20
C PRO A 105 -2.06 4.08 30.33
N PRO A 106 -1.63 3.69 31.55
CA PRO A 106 -0.33 3.04 31.75
C PRO A 106 -0.08 1.81 30.87
N LEU A 107 -1.13 1.05 30.58
CA LEU A 107 -1.07 -0.13 29.71
C LEU A 107 -0.85 0.25 28.23
N GLU A 108 -1.45 1.34 27.77
CA GLU A 108 -1.37 1.78 26.38
C GLU A 108 -0.09 2.53 26.06
N LYS A 109 0.51 3.19 27.06
CA LYS A 109 1.83 3.84 26.97
C LYS A 109 2.99 2.86 26.71
N GLN A 110 2.76 1.56 26.86
CA GLN A 110 3.76 0.53 26.57
C GLN A 110 3.71 0.03 25.13
N LYS A 111 2.72 0.48 24.33
CA LYS A 111 2.60 0.06 22.94
C LYS A 111 3.62 0.80 22.09
N HIS A 112 4.22 0.10 21.11
CA HIS A 112 5.29 0.62 20.24
C HIS A 112 4.99 1.91 19.48
N ILE A 113 3.71 2.31 19.39
CA ILE A 113 3.25 3.50 18.65
C ILE A 113 2.85 4.67 19.58
N ASN A 114 2.89 4.46 20.90
CA ASN A 114 2.54 5.44 21.93
C ASN A 114 3.78 5.79 22.72
#